data_AF-A0A498SMA9-F1
#
_entry.id   AF-A0A498SMA9-F1
#
_cell.length_a   1.000
_cell.length_b   1.000
_cell.length_c   1.000
_cell.angle_alpha   90.00
_cell.angle_beta   90.00
_cell.angle_gamma   90.00
#
_symmetry.space_group_name_H-M   'P 1'
#
loop_
_entity.id
_entity.type
_entity.pdbx_description
1 polymer ?
#
loop_
_entity_poly.entity_id
_entity_poly.type
_entity_poly.pdbx_seq_one_letter_code
_entity_poly.pdbx_strand_id
1 'polypeptide(L)'
;LWPPLGMSYNSIVTHTIPLYIILAYDLVIVTIATGLLRALLTFNKQIIRTHLYFDYFALAFNVITLVLFLPPLFLPNFQIRNFANILLILCFVTQIPLQIWAITVLRSCLEFFVLVHVLVELAER
;
A
#
# COMPACT_ATOMS: atom_id res chain seq x y z
N LEU A 1 -29.01 20.88 27.48
CA LEU A 1 -27.62 20.36 27.34
C LEU A 1 -27.45 19.93 25.90
N TRP A 2 -26.46 20.46 25.19
CA TRP A 2 -26.10 19.91 23.88
C TRP A 2 -25.49 18.51 24.09
N PRO A 3 -25.85 17.51 23.27
CA PRO A 3 -25.22 16.21 23.37
C PRO A 3 -23.71 16.36 23.07
N PRO A 4 -22.85 15.58 23.75
CA PRO A 4 -21.42 15.61 23.45
C PRO A 4 -21.22 15.27 21.96
N LEU A 5 -20.31 15.99 21.29
CA LEU A 5 -19.88 15.67 19.93
C LEU A 5 -19.33 14.24 19.91
N GLY A 6 -20.20 13.28 19.62
CA GLY A 6 -19.81 11.93 19.28
C GLY A 6 -19.23 11.97 17.88
N MET A 7 -17.96 11.60 17.73
CA MET A 7 -17.34 11.41 16.42
C MET A 7 -18.13 10.34 15.66
N SER A 8 -19.03 10.76 14.76
CA SER A 8 -19.81 9.85 13.93
C SER A 8 -18.89 9.27 12.86
N TYR A 9 -18.60 7.97 12.98
CA TYR A 9 -17.80 7.22 12.02
C TYR A 9 -18.37 7.37 10.58
N ASN A 10 -19.70 7.41 10.46
CA ASN A 10 -20.38 7.66 9.20
C ASN A 10 -20.04 9.04 8.63
N SER A 11 -19.95 10.08 9.46
CA SER A 11 -19.58 11.42 8.99
C SER A 11 -18.15 11.44 8.47
N ILE A 12 -17.21 10.79 9.17
CA ILE A 12 -15.80 10.72 8.74
C ILE A 12 -15.69 10.02 7.38
N VAL A 13 -16.37 8.89 7.17
CA VAL A 13 -16.29 8.09 5.94
C VAL A 13 -17.05 8.71 4.76
N THR A 14 -18.15 9.44 5.01
CA THR A 14 -18.97 10.05 3.95
C THR A 14 -18.50 11.44 3.52
N HIS A 15 -17.52 12.03 4.21
CA HIS A 15 -16.93 13.28 3.73
C HIS A 15 -16.17 13.08 2.41
N THR A 16 -16.24 14.07 1.53
CA THR A 16 -15.53 14.08 0.23
C THR A 16 -14.00 14.05 0.40
N ILE A 17 -13.51 14.47 1.57
CA ILE A 17 -12.08 14.57 1.88
C ILE A 17 -11.38 13.20 1.82
N PRO A 18 -11.84 12.14 2.51
CA PRO A 18 -11.24 10.80 2.35
C PRO A 18 -11.30 10.26 0.92
N LEU A 19 -12.32 10.60 0.12
CA LEU A 19 -12.35 10.20 -1.29
C LEU A 19 -11.22 10.85 -2.11
N TYR A 20 -10.94 12.13 -1.88
CA TYR A 20 -9.79 12.80 -2.53
C TYR A 20 -8.45 12.22 -2.08
N ILE A 21 -8.33 11.83 -0.80
CA ILE A 21 -7.12 11.20 -0.26
C ILE A 21 -6.90 9.82 -0.93
N ILE A 22 -7.95 9.02 -1.07
CA ILE A 22 -7.89 7.72 -1.76
C ILE A 22 -7.52 7.92 -3.24
N LEU A 23 -8.15 8.87 -3.94
CA LEU A 23 -7.82 9.15 -5.33
C LEU A 23 -6.37 9.59 -5.52
N ALA A 24 -5.86 10.47 -4.64
CA ALA A 24 -4.46 10.89 -4.66
C ALA A 24 -3.52 9.70 -4.41
N TYR A 25 -3.87 8.82 -3.48
CA TYR A 25 -3.13 7.61 -3.19
C TYR A 25 -3.09 6.65 -4.40
N ASP A 26 -4.22 6.43 -5.07
CA ASP A 26 -4.31 5.59 -6.27
C ASP A 26 -3.48 6.16 -7.43
N LEU A 27 -3.51 7.48 -7.62
CA LEU A 27 -2.66 8.17 -8.59
C LEU A 27 -1.18 7.92 -8.30
N VAL A 28 -0.76 8.04 -7.04
CA VAL A 28 0.63 7.76 -6.64
C VAL A 28 0.99 6.31 -6.95
N ILE A 29 0.13 5.35 -6.62
CA ILE A 29 0.36 3.92 -6.93
C ILE A 29 0.60 3.72 -8.43
N VAL A 30 -0.24 4.30 -9.29
CA VAL A 30 -0.11 4.17 -10.75
C VAL A 30 1.22 4.76 -11.24
N THR A 31 1.63 5.92 -10.71
CA THR A 31 2.93 6.52 -11.07
C THR A 31 4.12 5.66 -10.64
N ILE A 32 4.04 5.02 -9.47
CA ILE A 32 5.11 4.16 -8.95
C ILE A 32 5.16 2.82 -9.70
N ALA A 33 4.01 2.27 -10.10
CA ALA A 33 3.92 1.06 -10.91
C ALA A 33 4.46 1.27 -12.35
N THR A 34 4.11 2.39 -12.98
CA THR A 34 4.69 2.76 -14.29
C THR A 34 6.19 3.03 -14.21
N GLY A 35 6.66 3.62 -13.10
CA GLY A 35 8.07 3.75 -12.77
C GLY A 35 8.80 2.40 -12.71
N LEU A 36 8.20 1.39 -12.06
CA LEU A 36 8.78 0.04 -11.99
C LEU A 36 8.94 -0.60 -13.37
N LEU A 37 7.91 -0.51 -14.22
CA LEU A 37 7.98 -1.06 -15.57
C LEU A 37 9.16 -0.46 -16.35
N ARG A 38 9.32 0.87 -16.27
CA ARG A 38 10.46 1.56 -16.88
C ARG A 38 11.79 1.14 -16.26
N ALA A 39 11.84 0.96 -14.95
CA ALA A 39 13.05 0.56 -14.23
C ALA A 39 13.53 -0.83 -14.65
N LEU A 40 12.60 -1.77 -14.84
CA LEU A 40 12.91 -3.12 -15.28
C LEU A 40 13.46 -3.13 -16.72
N LEU A 41 12.88 -2.33 -17.62
CA LEU A 41 13.35 -2.22 -19.01
C LEU A 41 14.71 -1.51 -19.14
N THR A 42 14.99 -0.54 -18.27
CA THR A 42 16.21 0.28 -18.33
C THR A 42 17.30 -0.18 -17.36
N PHE A 43 17.08 -1.30 -16.65
CA PHE A 43 17.94 -1.80 -15.59
C PHE A 43 18.31 -0.74 -14.52
N ASN A 44 17.42 0.23 -14.29
CA ASN A 44 17.72 1.36 -13.42
C ASN A 44 17.46 1.01 -11.94
N LYS A 45 18.56 0.69 -11.23
CA LYS A 45 18.56 0.34 -9.81
C LYS A 45 17.94 1.41 -8.89
N GLN A 46 18.07 2.70 -9.24
CA GLN A 46 17.59 3.79 -8.39
C GLN A 46 16.07 3.86 -8.35
N ILE A 47 15.41 3.61 -9.48
CA ILE A 47 13.95 3.59 -9.56
C ILE A 47 13.40 2.37 -8.81
N ILE A 48 14.03 1.19 -8.93
CA ILE A 48 13.64 0.00 -8.17
C ILE A 48 13.79 0.22 -6.67
N ARG A 49 14.87 0.86 -6.21
CA ARG A 49 15.05 1.21 -4.80
C ARG A 49 13.97 2.17 -4.31
N THR A 50 13.58 3.15 -5.13
CA THR A 50 12.50 4.09 -4.80
C THR A 50 11.16 3.38 -4.68
N HIS A 51 10.85 2.46 -5.60
CA HIS A 51 9.66 1.61 -5.56
C HIS A 51 9.64 0.74 -4.29
N LEU A 52 10.78 0.15 -3.92
CA LEU A 52 10.91 -0.64 -2.69
C LEU A 52 10.62 0.17 -1.42
N TYR A 53 11.10 1.43 -1.34
CA TYR A 53 10.76 2.31 -0.22
C TYR A 53 9.27 2.64 -0.17
N PHE A 54 8.66 2.86 -1.34
CA PHE A 54 7.22 3.08 -1.43
C PHE A 54 6.43 1.85 -0.97
N ASP A 55 6.84 0.64 -1.31
CA ASP A 55 6.17 -0.58 -0.84
C ASP A 55 6.22 -0.74 0.68
N TYR A 56 7.34 -0.38 1.33
CA TYR A 56 7.41 -0.34 2.79
C TYR A 56 6.46 0.68 3.41
N PHE A 57 6.36 1.86 2.79
CA PHE A 57 5.40 2.89 3.20
C PHE A 57 3.95 2.42 3.03
N ALA A 58 3.62 1.83 1.89
CA ALA A 58 2.30 1.30 1.58
C ALA A 58 1.90 0.14 2.50
N LEU A 59 2.86 -0.71 2.88
CA LEU A 59 2.66 -1.77 3.86
C LEU A 59 2.34 -1.18 5.25
N ALA A 60 3.10 -0.19 5.70
CA ALA A 60 2.85 0.48 6.98
C ALA A 60 1.46 1.15 7.00
N PHE A 61 1.10 1.83 5.91
CA PHE A 61 -0.21 2.45 5.73
C PHE A 61 -1.34 1.42 5.81
N ASN A 62 -1.21 0.29 5.12
CA ASN A 62 -2.21 -0.78 5.12
C ASN A 62 -2.35 -1.45 6.49
N VAL A 63 -1.25 -1.64 7.23
CA VAL A 63 -1.29 -2.18 8.60
C VAL A 63 -2.00 -1.20 9.54
N ILE A 64 -1.65 0.09 9.50
CA ILE A 64 -2.30 1.12 10.33
C ILE A 64 -3.80 1.17 10.03
N THR A 65 -4.15 1.15 8.74
CA THR A 65 -5.54 1.17 8.30
C THR A 65 -6.28 -0.08 8.79
N LEU A 66 -5.71 -1.28 8.65
CA LEU A 66 -6.32 -2.51 9.15
C LEU A 66 -6.58 -2.44 10.67
N VAL A 67 -5.61 -1.94 11.45
CA VAL A 67 -5.76 -1.78 12.91
C VAL A 67 -6.88 -0.80 13.26
N LEU A 68 -7.06 0.28 12.49
CA LEU A 68 -8.13 1.26 12.70
C LEU A 68 -9.52 0.70 12.35
N PHE A 69 -9.61 -0.15 11.33
CA PHE A 69 -10.87 -0.76 10.88
C PHE A 69 -11.22 -2.07 11.62
N LEU A 70 -10.32 -2.61 12.46
CA LEU A 70 -10.54 -3.84 13.25
C LEU A 70 -11.57 -3.70 14.40
N PRO A 71 -11.55 -2.65 15.25
CA PRO A 71 -12.47 -2.51 16.39
C PRO A 71 -13.97 -2.51 16.04
N PRO A 72 -14.41 -1.89 14.92
CA PRO A 72 -15.77 -2.03 14.38
C PRO A 72 -16.35 -3.45 14.29
N LEU A 73 -15.51 -4.48 14.09
CA LEU A 73 -15.96 -5.88 13.99
C LEU A 73 -16.38 -6.48 15.34
N PHE A 74 -15.77 -6.02 16.43
CA PHE A 74 -15.96 -6.59 17.77
C PHE A 74 -17.03 -5.86 18.58
N LEU A 75 -17.49 -4.69 18.13
CA LEU A 75 -18.56 -3.94 18.77
C LEU A 75 -19.93 -4.43 18.28
N PRO A 76 -20.92 -4.66 19.16
CA PRO A 76 -22.23 -5.25 18.82
C PRO A 76 -23.16 -4.32 18.01
N ASN A 77 -22.69 -3.16 17.58
CA ASN A 77 -23.49 -2.20 16.82
C ASN A 77 -23.69 -2.67 15.38
N PHE A 78 -24.89 -3.18 15.09
CA PHE A 78 -25.27 -3.75 13.79
C PHE A 78 -25.12 -2.77 12.60
N GLN A 79 -25.22 -1.45 12.82
CA GLN A 79 -24.99 -0.44 11.79
C GLN A 79 -23.52 -0.28 11.39
N ILE A 80 -22.59 -0.65 12.27
CA ILE A 80 -21.14 -0.58 12.04
C ILE A 80 -20.65 -1.84 11.30
N ARG A 81 -21.33 -2.98 11.48
CA ARG A 81 -21.08 -4.24 10.77
C ARG A 81 -21.78 -4.28 9.40
N ASN A 82 -21.51 -3.28 8.57
CA ASN A 82 -22.01 -3.21 7.20
C ASN A 82 -21.16 -4.10 6.26
N PHE A 83 -21.76 -4.66 5.20
CA PHE A 83 -21.08 -5.53 4.23
C PHE A 83 -19.82 -4.86 3.62
N ALA A 84 -19.91 -3.55 3.36
CA ALA A 84 -18.79 -2.76 2.86
C ALA A 84 -17.58 -2.77 3.82
N ASN A 85 -17.81 -2.70 5.13
CA ASN A 85 -16.72 -2.72 6.12
C ASN A 85 -16.06 -4.09 6.21
N ILE A 86 -16.84 -5.17 6.10
CA ILE A 86 -16.31 -6.55 6.04
C ILE A 86 -15.46 -6.73 4.78
N LEU A 87 -15.94 -6.25 3.63
CA LEU A 87 -15.21 -6.32 2.36
C LEU A 87 -13.90 -5.52 2.43
N LEU A 88 -13.91 -4.32 3.01
CA LEU A 88 -12.72 -3.50 3.21
C LEU A 88 -11.68 -4.22 4.08
N ILE A 89 -12.10 -4.83 5.19
CA ILE A 89 -11.20 -5.56 6.08
C ILE A 89 -10.60 -6.77 5.37
N LEU A 90 -11.41 -7.53 4.63
CA LEU A 90 -10.92 -8.64 3.81
C LEU A 90 -9.89 -8.16 2.78
N CYS A 91 -10.12 -7.01 2.15
CA CYS A 91 -9.20 -6.42 1.19
C CYS A 91 -7.86 -6.02 1.83
N PHE A 92 -7.87 -5.38 3.01
CA PHE A 92 -6.62 -5.04 3.70
C PHE A 92 -5.86 -6.29 4.19
N VAL A 93 -6.59 -7.31 4.66
CA VAL A 93 -5.98 -8.58 5.09
C VAL A 93 -5.30 -9.29 3.92
N THR A 94 -5.83 -9.22 2.69
CA THR A 94 -5.21 -9.82 1.50
C THR A 94 -4.13 -8.95 0.88
N GLN A 95 -4.21 -7.62 1.03
CA GLN A 95 -3.18 -6.69 0.53
C GLN A 95 -1.85 -6.81 1.28
N ILE A 96 -1.87 -7.00 2.59
CA ILE A 96 -0.64 -7.14 3.41
C ILE A 96 0.27 -8.29 2.92
N PRO A 97 -0.19 -9.54 2.80
CA PRO A 97 0.66 -10.63 2.31
C PRO A 97 1.11 -10.41 0.86
N LEU A 98 0.26 -9.81 0.01
CA LEU A 98 0.63 -9.48 -1.36
C LEU A 98 1.77 -8.44 -1.42
N GLN A 99 1.72 -7.41 -0.56
CA GLN A 99 2.78 -6.39 -0.45
C GLN A 99 4.08 -6.97 0.08
N ILE A 100 4.02 -7.86 1.09
CA ILE A 100 5.21 -8.55 1.60
C ILE A 100 5.84 -9.39 0.49
N TRP A 101 5.03 -10.12 -0.28
CA TRP A 101 5.50 -10.88 -1.43
C TRP A 101 6.16 -9.97 -2.48
N ALA A 102 5.53 -8.84 -2.85
CA ALA A 102 6.09 -7.89 -3.80
C ALA A 102 7.46 -7.34 -3.35
N ILE A 103 7.60 -6.93 -2.08
CA ILE A 103 8.87 -6.48 -1.49
C ILE A 103 9.96 -7.54 -1.65
N THR A 104 9.60 -8.81 -1.43
CA THR A 104 10.54 -9.93 -1.53
C THR A 104 11.02 -10.09 -2.98
N VAL A 105 10.11 -10.05 -3.94
CA VAL A 105 10.43 -10.11 -5.38
C VAL A 105 11.34 -8.96 -5.80
N LEU A 106 11.03 -7.72 -5.39
CA LEU A 106 11.82 -6.54 -5.74
C LEU A 106 13.23 -6.56 -5.15
N ARG A 107 13.41 -7.11 -3.94
CA ARG A 107 14.75 -7.35 -3.38
C ARG A 107 15.55 -8.32 -4.25
N SER A 108 14.95 -9.44 -4.65
CA SER A 108 15.60 -10.38 -5.57
C SER A 108 15.94 -9.74 -6.92
N CYS A 109 15.07 -8.89 -7.47
CA CYS A 109 15.38 -8.12 -8.68
C CYS A 109 16.58 -7.19 -8.50
N LEU A 110 16.69 -6.50 -7.35
CA LEU A 110 17.84 -5.64 -7.05
C LEU A 110 19.15 -6.43 -6.97
N GLU A 111 19.14 -7.59 -6.32
CA GLU A 111 20.30 -8.48 -6.23
C GLU A 111 20.71 -9.01 -7.61
N PHE A 112 19.73 -9.43 -8.42
CA PHE A 112 19.95 -9.85 -9.80
C PHE A 112 20.59 -8.73 -10.64
N PHE A 113 20.11 -7.50 -10.51
CA PHE A 113 20.64 -6.36 -11.28
C PHE A 113 22.08 -6.02 -10.89
N VAL A 114 22.41 -6.15 -9.60
CA VAL A 114 23.79 -5.99 -9.12
C VAL A 114 24.69 -7.07 -9.70
N LEU A 115 24.24 -8.33 -9.70
CA LEU A 115 25.00 -9.43 -10.27
C LEU A 115 25.27 -9.23 -11.77
N VAL A 116 24.24 -8.85 -12.54
CA VAL A 116 24.38 -8.56 -13.99
C VAL A 116 25.41 -7.46 -14.22
N HIS A 117 25.35 -6.36 -13.47
CA HIS A 117 26.32 -5.27 -13.59
C HIS A 117 27.75 -5.74 -13.31
N VAL A 118 27.96 -6.58 -12.28
CA VAL A 118 29.29 -7.13 -11.96
C VAL A 118 29.79 -8.05 -13.08
N LEU A 119 28.91 -8.89 -13.63
CA LEU A 119 29.28 -9.80 -14.73
C LEU A 119 29.65 -9.04 -16.01
N VAL A 120 28.93 -7.96 -16.32
CA VAL A 120 29.25 -7.09 -17.47
C VAL A 120 30.62 -6.43 -17.27
N GLU A 121 30.86 -5.83 -16.10
CA GLU A 121 32.16 -5.21 -15.79
C GLU A 121 33.33 -6.20 -15.84
N LEU A 122 33.11 -7.46 -15.43
CA LEU A 122 34.11 -8.51 -15.54
C LEU A 122 34.34 -8.97 -16.97
N ALA A 123 33.32 -8.95 -17.83
CA ALA A 123 33.43 -9.34 -19.23
C ALA A 123 34.08 -8.25 -20.10
N GLU A 124 33.97 -6.97 -19.70
CA GLU A 124 34.60 -5.84 -20.38
C GLU A 124 36.09 -5.67 -20.04
N ARG A 125 36.59 -6.32 -18.98
CA ARG A 125 38.00 -6.30 -18.55
C ARG A 125 38.78 -7.51 -19.07
#